data_AF-A0A2N7WUU7-F1
#
_entry.id   AF-A0A2N7WUU7-F1
#
_cell.length_a   1.000
_cell.length_b   1.000
_cell.length_c   1.000
_cell.angle_alpha   90.00
_cell.angle_beta   90.00
_cell.angle_gamma   90.00
#
_symmetry.space_group_name_H-M   'P 1'
#
loop_
_entity.id
_entity.type
_entity.pdbx_description
1 polymer ?
#
loop_
_entity_poly.entity_id
_entity_poly.type
_entity_poly.pdbx_seq_one_letter_code
_entity_poly.pdbx_strand_id
1 'polypeptide(L)'
;MNKVYPSASAALADIVKDGQTFAVGGFGLCGIPEALIAALRDSGVKGITCISNNAGVDGFGLGLLLQTRQVKKMISSYVGENKEFERQYLAGELELEFTPQGTLAEKLRAGGAGIPAFYTNTGFGTMIAEGKETRQFGENHYVLEHSLTADIGLVKAWKADKSGNLIYRRTARNFNPMCAMAGRITVAEVEEIVELGELDPDAIHTPGIFVQRIVLNAHPEKRIEQRVVRAKGD
;
A
#
# COMPACT_ATOMS: atom_id res chain seq x y z
N MET A 1 17.69 -5.47 -18.63
CA MET A 1 17.67 -5.82 -17.19
C MET A 1 16.42 -6.65 -16.94
N ASN A 2 16.53 -7.87 -16.41
CA ASN A 2 15.36 -8.71 -16.14
C ASN A 2 14.76 -8.35 -14.77
N LYS A 3 13.49 -7.93 -14.74
CA LYS A 3 12.77 -7.59 -13.50
C LYS A 3 11.85 -8.71 -13.02
N VAL A 4 11.68 -9.79 -13.77
CA VAL A 4 10.74 -10.87 -13.45
C VAL A 4 11.39 -11.88 -12.51
N TYR A 5 10.74 -12.13 -11.39
CA TYR A 5 11.17 -13.09 -10.37
C TYR A 5 10.27 -14.33 -10.39
N PRO A 6 10.82 -15.52 -10.06
CA PRO A 6 10.09 -16.77 -10.17
C PRO A 6 9.02 -16.96 -9.09
N SER A 7 9.10 -16.24 -7.96
CA SER A 7 8.12 -16.29 -6.89
C SER A 7 8.17 -15.05 -5.98
N ALA A 8 7.12 -14.85 -5.18
CA ALA A 8 7.06 -13.79 -4.17
C ALA A 8 8.19 -13.92 -3.15
N SER A 9 8.47 -15.13 -2.65
CA SER A 9 9.57 -15.38 -1.72
C SER A 9 10.93 -15.04 -2.33
N ALA A 10 11.18 -15.42 -3.59
CA ALA A 10 12.42 -15.10 -4.29
C ALA A 10 12.57 -13.58 -4.52
N ALA A 11 11.46 -12.87 -4.77
CA ALA A 11 11.45 -11.43 -4.96
C ALA A 11 11.67 -10.64 -3.66
N LEU A 12 11.56 -11.27 -2.48
CA LEU A 12 11.75 -10.62 -1.18
C LEU A 12 13.03 -11.06 -0.46
N ALA A 13 13.59 -12.24 -0.78
CA ALA A 13 14.61 -12.94 -0.02
C ALA A 13 15.85 -12.12 0.39
N ASP A 14 16.32 -11.20 -0.45
CA ASP A 14 17.55 -10.41 -0.25
C ASP A 14 17.29 -8.95 0.15
N ILE A 15 16.03 -8.50 0.21
CA ILE A 15 15.68 -7.09 0.47
C ILE A 15 14.95 -6.86 1.78
N VAL A 16 14.26 -7.87 2.32
CA VAL A 16 13.49 -7.73 3.57
C VAL A 16 14.38 -7.85 4.80
N LYS A 17 14.19 -6.95 5.76
CA LYS A 17 14.91 -6.88 7.04
C LYS A 17 14.00 -6.37 8.14
N ASP A 18 14.33 -6.71 9.38
CA ASP A 18 13.65 -6.17 10.56
C ASP A 18 13.71 -4.63 10.59
N GLY A 19 12.65 -4.01 11.14
CA GLY A 19 12.59 -2.57 11.32
C GLY A 19 12.31 -1.74 10.06
N GLN A 20 12.19 -2.37 8.89
CA GLN A 20 11.93 -1.66 7.63
C GLN A 20 10.52 -1.06 7.56
N THR A 21 10.38 -0.04 6.72
CA THR A 21 9.09 0.54 6.36
C THR A 21 8.58 0.00 5.04
N PHE A 22 7.34 -0.48 5.02
CA PHE A 22 6.65 -1.03 3.85
C PHE A 22 5.46 -0.16 3.46
N ALA A 23 5.42 0.31 2.21
CA ALA A 23 4.22 0.90 1.62
C ALA A 23 3.45 -0.19 0.86
N VAL A 24 2.23 -0.51 1.31
CA VAL A 24 1.47 -1.66 0.81
C VAL A 24 0.18 -1.16 0.16
N GLY A 25 0.07 -1.38 -1.14
CA GLY A 25 -1.11 -0.99 -1.92
C GLY A 25 -2.35 -1.82 -1.60
N GLY A 26 -3.50 -1.33 -2.06
CA GLY A 26 -4.81 -1.93 -1.80
C GLY A 26 -5.79 -1.01 -1.07
N PHE A 27 -7.06 -1.42 -1.06
CA PHE A 27 -8.15 -0.79 -0.31
C PHE A 27 -9.09 -1.89 0.19
N GLY A 28 -9.25 -2.04 1.51
CA GLY A 28 -9.84 -3.25 2.10
C GLY A 28 -9.09 -4.49 1.58
N LEU A 29 -9.81 -5.38 0.88
CA LEU A 29 -9.25 -6.57 0.22
C LEU A 29 -9.06 -6.40 -1.30
N CYS A 30 -9.37 -5.23 -1.85
CA CYS A 30 -9.35 -4.96 -3.29
C CYS A 30 -7.98 -4.43 -3.74
N GLY A 31 -7.31 -5.17 -4.64
CA GLY A 31 -6.01 -4.77 -5.18
C GLY A 31 -4.88 -4.86 -4.17
N ILE A 32 -4.94 -5.83 -3.25
CA ILE A 32 -3.85 -6.15 -2.33
C ILE A 32 -2.86 -7.13 -2.98
N PRO A 33 -1.54 -7.03 -2.69
CA PRO A 33 -0.54 -7.98 -3.18
C PRO A 33 -0.47 -9.22 -2.26
N GLU A 34 -1.48 -10.09 -2.36
CA GLU A 34 -1.69 -11.22 -1.43
C GLU A 34 -0.51 -12.21 -1.36
N ALA A 35 0.14 -12.53 -2.48
CA ALA A 35 1.27 -13.46 -2.49
C ALA A 35 2.52 -12.79 -1.90
N LEU A 36 2.73 -11.50 -2.14
CA LEU A 36 3.83 -10.75 -1.51
C LEU A 36 3.61 -10.57 -0.01
N ILE A 37 2.37 -10.34 0.44
CA ILE A 37 2.05 -10.27 1.87
C ILE A 37 2.29 -11.63 2.54
N ALA A 38 1.88 -12.73 1.91
CA ALA A 38 2.16 -14.08 2.40
C ALA A 38 3.67 -14.35 2.48
N ALA A 39 4.45 -13.98 1.46
CA ALA A 39 5.89 -14.12 1.47
C ALA A 39 6.57 -13.25 2.55
N LEU A 40 6.06 -12.05 2.81
CA LEU A 40 6.54 -11.18 3.90
C LEU A 40 6.20 -11.74 5.27
N ARG A 41 5.04 -12.38 5.43
CA ARG A 41 4.71 -13.13 6.64
C ARG A 41 5.73 -14.27 6.85
N ASP A 42 5.97 -15.04 5.80
CA ASP A 42 6.82 -16.23 5.89
C ASP A 42 8.30 -15.90 6.07
N SER A 43 8.75 -14.70 5.71
CA SER A 43 10.11 -14.23 6.01
C SER A 43 10.35 -14.00 7.50
N GLY A 44 9.29 -13.84 8.30
CA GLY A 44 9.35 -13.71 9.74
C GLY A 44 9.89 -12.39 10.28
N VAL A 45 10.18 -11.40 9.42
CA VAL A 45 10.74 -10.10 9.83
C VAL A 45 9.87 -9.40 10.85
N LYS A 46 10.48 -8.75 11.84
CA LYS A 46 9.82 -8.13 12.99
C LYS A 46 10.08 -6.62 13.04
N GLY A 47 9.26 -5.95 13.84
CA GLY A 47 9.44 -4.52 14.12
C GLY A 47 9.14 -3.62 12.93
N ILE A 48 8.42 -4.10 11.92
CA ILE A 48 8.21 -3.35 10.67
C ILE A 48 7.16 -2.26 10.85
N THR A 49 7.28 -1.21 10.05
CA THR A 49 6.24 -0.19 9.89
C THR A 49 5.50 -0.42 8.58
N CYS A 50 4.17 -0.48 8.62
CA CYS A 50 3.34 -0.64 7.43
C CYS A 50 2.53 0.63 7.17
N ILE A 51 2.66 1.17 5.95
CA ILE A 51 1.86 2.28 5.43
C ILE A 51 0.85 1.67 4.46
N SER A 52 -0.42 1.69 4.85
CA SER A 52 -1.50 1.17 4.00
C SER A 52 -2.82 1.79 4.43
N ASN A 53 -3.77 1.90 3.49
CA ASN A 53 -5.07 2.47 3.79
C ASN A 53 -5.78 1.72 4.93
N ASN A 54 -5.70 0.38 4.88
CA ASN A 54 -6.30 -0.55 5.83
C ASN A 54 -5.32 -1.67 6.21
N ALA A 55 -5.62 -2.40 7.27
CA ALA A 55 -4.86 -3.59 7.67
C ALA A 55 -5.42 -4.91 7.11
N GLY A 56 -6.35 -4.86 6.15
CA GLY A 56 -7.10 -6.05 5.74
C GLY A 56 -8.00 -6.58 6.87
N VAL A 57 -8.28 -7.88 6.86
CA VAL A 57 -9.14 -8.55 7.85
C VAL A 57 -8.38 -9.66 8.57
N ASP A 58 -8.97 -10.23 9.62
CA ASP A 58 -8.39 -11.38 10.30
C ASP A 58 -8.15 -12.54 9.31
N GLY A 59 -6.90 -12.99 9.21
CA GLY A 59 -6.50 -14.10 8.34
C GLY A 59 -6.37 -13.78 6.84
N PHE A 60 -6.44 -12.51 6.43
CA PHE A 60 -6.23 -12.13 5.03
C PHE A 60 -5.69 -10.71 4.85
N GLY A 61 -4.85 -10.49 3.84
CA GLY A 61 -4.13 -9.23 3.68
C GLY A 61 -3.16 -8.97 4.84
N LEU A 62 -2.96 -7.70 5.21
CA LEU A 62 -2.00 -7.33 6.26
C LEU A 62 -2.33 -7.90 7.65
N GLY A 63 -3.57 -8.36 7.89
CA GLY A 63 -3.96 -9.04 9.12
C GLY A 63 -3.12 -10.29 9.41
N LEU A 64 -2.57 -10.93 8.37
CA LEU A 64 -1.62 -12.03 8.49
C LEU A 64 -0.33 -11.64 9.23
N LEU A 65 0.13 -10.40 9.08
CA LEU A 65 1.33 -9.87 9.72
C LEU A 65 1.06 -9.45 11.18
N LEU A 66 -0.19 -9.10 11.49
CA LEU A 66 -0.63 -8.81 12.86
C LEU A 66 -0.69 -10.10 13.68
N GLN A 67 -1.26 -11.18 13.13
CA GLN A 67 -1.32 -12.50 13.77
C GLN A 67 0.05 -13.04 14.17
N THR A 68 1.07 -12.75 13.35
CA THR A 68 2.46 -13.16 13.60
C THR A 68 3.25 -12.09 14.39
N ARG A 69 2.62 -10.99 14.80
CA ARG A 69 3.25 -9.86 15.52
C ARG A 69 4.50 -9.32 14.82
N GLN A 70 4.45 -9.22 13.50
CA GLN A 70 5.55 -8.65 12.70
C GLN A 70 5.53 -7.13 12.68
N VAL A 71 4.32 -6.54 12.70
CA VAL A 71 4.11 -5.10 12.60
C VAL A 71 4.25 -4.44 13.96
N LYS A 72 5.15 -3.45 14.06
CA LYS A 72 5.27 -2.57 15.22
C LYS A 72 4.39 -1.34 15.09
N LYS A 73 4.31 -0.76 13.89
CA LYS A 73 3.58 0.48 13.62
C LYS A 73 2.77 0.40 12.34
N MET A 74 1.54 0.91 12.39
CA MET A 74 0.67 1.09 11.24
C MET A 74 0.44 2.59 11.00
N ILE A 75 0.60 3.03 9.75
CA ILE A 75 0.17 4.35 9.29
C ILE A 75 -1.01 4.13 8.35
N SER A 76 -2.22 4.42 8.85
CA SER A 76 -3.47 4.03 8.18
C SER A 76 -4.58 5.06 8.35
N SER A 77 -5.55 5.00 7.43
CA SER A 77 -6.70 5.90 7.43
C SER A 77 -7.95 5.27 8.03
N TYR A 78 -8.03 3.94 8.00
CA TYR A 78 -9.14 3.19 8.56
C TYR A 78 -8.72 1.77 8.92
N VAL A 79 -9.02 1.36 10.14
CA VAL A 79 -8.57 0.08 10.70
C VAL A 79 -9.63 -1.02 10.59
N GLY A 80 -10.91 -0.65 10.46
CA GLY A 80 -12.06 -1.52 10.74
C GLY A 80 -12.09 -2.90 10.05
N GLU A 81 -12.88 -3.79 10.64
CA GLU A 81 -13.02 -5.24 10.34
C GLU A 81 -11.81 -6.13 10.71
N ASN A 82 -10.89 -5.67 11.57
CA ASN A 82 -9.77 -6.47 12.08
C ASN A 82 -9.73 -6.46 13.63
N LYS A 83 -10.19 -7.54 14.26
CA LYS A 83 -10.29 -7.62 15.73
C LYS A 83 -8.92 -7.73 16.38
N GLU A 84 -7.97 -8.41 15.72
CA GLU A 84 -6.62 -8.55 16.27
C GLU A 84 -5.88 -7.21 16.27
N PHE A 85 -6.09 -6.38 15.25
CA PHE A 85 -5.58 -5.01 15.23
C PHE A 85 -6.10 -4.24 16.45
N GLU A 86 -7.43 -4.18 16.63
CA GLU A 86 -8.04 -3.43 17.72
C GLU A 86 -7.51 -3.90 19.08
N ARG A 87 -7.42 -5.22 19.27
CA ARG A 87 -6.85 -5.83 20.48
C ARG A 87 -5.40 -5.39 20.71
N GLN A 88 -4.53 -5.48 19.70
CA GLN A 88 -3.11 -5.12 19.83
C GLN A 88 -2.92 -3.61 20.09
N TYR A 89 -3.70 -2.76 19.43
CA TYR A 89 -3.66 -1.32 19.64
C TYR A 89 -4.07 -0.95 21.07
N LEU A 90 -5.20 -1.49 21.57
CA LEU A 90 -5.67 -1.24 22.93
C LEU A 90 -4.72 -1.80 24.00
N ALA A 91 -3.99 -2.88 23.68
CA ALA A 91 -2.96 -3.47 24.54
C ALA A 91 -1.61 -2.72 24.49
N GLY A 92 -1.45 -1.74 23.59
CA GLY A 92 -0.17 -1.05 23.36
C GLY A 92 0.89 -1.93 22.66
N GLU A 93 0.50 -3.06 22.07
CA GLU A 93 1.37 -3.96 21.30
C GLU A 93 1.64 -3.41 19.88
N LEU A 94 0.74 -2.56 19.36
CA LEU A 94 0.78 -1.99 18.01
C LEU A 94 0.63 -0.46 18.07
N GLU A 95 1.60 0.26 17.51
CA GLU A 95 1.50 1.71 17.33
C GLU A 95 0.62 2.05 16.12
N LEU A 96 -0.28 3.03 16.26
CA LEU A 96 -1.10 3.52 15.15
C LEU A 96 -0.89 5.03 14.97
N GLU A 97 -0.48 5.41 13.76
CA GLU A 97 -0.55 6.79 13.28
C GLU A 97 -1.77 6.93 12.36
N PHE A 98 -2.87 7.43 12.92
CA PHE A 98 -4.08 7.67 12.15
C PHE A 98 -3.91 8.86 11.21
N THR A 99 -4.08 8.63 9.91
CA THR A 99 -3.89 9.65 8.87
C THR A 99 -5.11 9.73 7.96
N PRO A 100 -5.77 10.90 7.81
CA PRO A 100 -6.91 11.03 6.89
C PRO A 100 -6.58 10.49 5.51
N GLN A 101 -7.51 9.75 4.89
CA GLN A 101 -7.23 8.99 3.66
C GLN A 101 -6.64 9.84 2.53
N GLY A 102 -7.18 11.04 2.30
CA GLY A 102 -6.66 11.97 1.29
C GLY A 102 -5.25 12.46 1.64
N THR A 103 -4.97 12.74 2.91
CA THR A 103 -3.64 13.09 3.40
C THR A 103 -2.66 11.91 3.24
N LEU A 104 -3.07 10.68 3.56
CA LEU A 104 -2.23 9.49 3.40
C LEU A 104 -1.83 9.27 1.93
N ALA A 105 -2.78 9.42 1.02
CA ALA A 105 -2.55 9.36 -0.41
C ALA A 105 -1.54 10.43 -0.86
N GLU A 106 -1.77 11.68 -0.48
CA GLU A 106 -0.87 12.78 -0.89
C GLU A 106 0.50 12.68 -0.23
N LYS A 107 0.61 12.19 1.01
CA LYS A 107 1.92 11.91 1.66
C LYS A 107 2.76 10.92 0.86
N LEU A 108 2.17 9.82 0.40
CA LEU A 108 2.86 8.83 -0.45
C LEU A 108 3.21 9.43 -1.82
N ARG A 109 2.26 10.14 -2.45
CA ARG A 109 2.45 10.78 -3.75
C ARG A 109 3.58 11.81 -3.71
N ALA A 110 3.58 12.67 -2.69
CA ALA A 110 4.58 13.70 -2.45
C ALA A 110 5.95 13.08 -2.17
N GLY A 111 6.01 12.00 -1.38
CA GLY A 111 7.23 11.25 -1.12
C GLY A 111 7.86 10.68 -2.41
N GLY A 112 7.06 10.02 -3.24
CA GLY A 112 7.51 9.52 -4.55
C GLY A 112 7.86 10.61 -5.56
N ALA A 113 7.37 11.84 -5.36
CA ALA A 113 7.68 13.00 -6.20
C ALA A 113 8.84 13.86 -5.65
N GLY A 114 9.46 13.49 -4.52
CA GLY A 114 10.55 14.25 -3.91
C GLY A 114 10.12 15.56 -3.23
N ILE A 115 8.83 15.70 -2.90
CA ILE A 115 8.30 16.84 -2.14
C ILE A 115 8.39 16.49 -0.65
N PRO A 116 9.09 17.25 0.20
CA PRO A 116 9.31 16.85 1.60
C PRO A 116 8.09 17.09 2.51
N ALA A 117 7.26 18.08 2.20
CA ALA A 117 6.04 18.40 2.92
C ALA A 117 5.09 19.23 2.04
N PHE A 118 3.81 19.23 2.38
CA PHE A 118 2.77 20.02 1.72
C PHE A 118 1.73 20.48 2.74
N TYR A 119 0.97 21.54 2.42
CA TYR A 119 -0.15 21.99 3.25
C TYR A 119 -1.46 21.39 2.75
N THR A 120 -2.32 20.96 3.68
CA THR A 120 -3.70 20.53 3.39
C THR A 120 -4.67 21.08 4.43
N ASN A 121 -5.89 21.42 4.02
CA ASN A 121 -6.93 21.86 4.96
C ASN A 121 -7.44 20.67 5.81
N THR A 122 -7.32 19.45 5.30
CA THR A 122 -7.80 18.23 5.96
C THR A 122 -7.18 18.06 7.35
N GLY A 123 -8.04 17.98 8.36
CA GLY A 123 -7.65 17.78 9.76
C GLY A 123 -7.49 19.06 10.57
N PHE A 124 -7.50 20.25 9.95
CA PHE A 124 -7.50 21.51 10.70
C PHE A 124 -8.69 21.58 11.66
N GLY A 125 -8.45 22.05 12.89
CA GLY A 125 -9.47 22.11 13.95
C GLY A 125 -9.82 20.77 14.60
N THR A 126 -9.06 19.71 14.32
CA THR A 126 -9.23 18.37 14.93
C THR A 126 -7.95 17.91 15.60
N MET A 127 -8.00 16.80 16.35
CA MET A 127 -6.81 16.18 16.96
C MET A 127 -5.71 15.83 15.96
N ILE A 128 -6.03 15.67 14.67
CA ILE A 128 -5.04 15.39 13.62
C ILE A 128 -4.06 16.55 13.42
N ALA A 129 -4.48 17.79 13.73
CA ALA A 129 -3.66 18.98 13.58
C ALA A 129 -2.83 19.32 14.83
N GLU A 130 -3.06 18.65 15.96
CA GLU A 130 -2.35 18.94 17.21
C GLU A 130 -0.84 18.71 17.06
N GLY A 131 -0.05 19.69 17.46
CA GLY A 131 1.42 19.65 17.36
C GLY A 131 2.00 19.86 15.96
N LYS A 132 1.17 20.03 14.92
CA LYS A 132 1.63 20.30 13.54
C LYS A 132 1.69 21.79 13.25
N GLU A 133 2.60 22.18 12.35
CA GLU A 133 2.61 23.56 11.84
C GLU A 133 1.30 23.84 11.09
N THR A 134 0.70 25.01 11.34
CA THR A 134 -0.45 25.48 10.58
C THR A 134 -0.13 26.81 9.91
N ARG A 135 -0.74 27.06 8.76
CA ARG A 135 -0.59 28.32 8.03
C ARG A 135 -1.92 28.72 7.39
N GLN A 136 -2.20 30.02 7.40
CA GLN A 136 -3.35 30.58 6.71
C GLN A 136 -2.99 30.94 5.27
N PHE A 137 -3.81 30.51 4.32
CA PHE A 137 -3.75 30.93 2.92
C PHE A 137 -5.14 31.44 2.51
N GLY A 138 -5.26 32.75 2.28
CA GLY A 138 -6.56 33.39 2.11
C GLY A 138 -7.40 33.30 3.39
N GLU A 139 -8.64 32.83 3.27
CA GLU A 139 -9.57 32.71 4.41
C GLU A 139 -9.43 31.37 5.16
N ASN A 140 -8.71 30.40 4.59
CA ASN A 140 -8.63 29.05 5.13
C ASN A 140 -7.30 28.78 5.84
N HIS A 141 -7.35 27.98 6.90
CA HIS A 141 -6.18 27.43 7.57
C HIS A 141 -5.84 26.03 7.05
N TYR A 142 -4.54 25.73 7.02
CA TYR A 142 -4.01 24.48 6.51
C TYR A 142 -2.98 23.93 7.49
N VAL A 143 -2.84 22.61 7.50
CA VAL A 143 -1.89 21.84 8.31
C VAL A 143 -0.74 21.40 7.42
N LEU A 144 0.50 21.60 7.87
CA LEU A 144 1.68 21.07 7.21
C LEU A 144 1.76 19.55 7.46
N GLU A 145 1.84 18.78 6.38
CA GLU A 145 2.00 17.34 6.42
C GLU A 145 3.30 16.92 5.74
N HIS A 146 4.12 16.16 6.47
CA HIS A 146 5.33 15.56 5.93
C HIS A 146 5.01 14.36 5.05
N SER A 147 5.75 14.25 3.95
CA SER A 147 5.63 13.14 3.01
C SER A 147 6.08 11.81 3.61
N LEU A 148 5.63 10.72 2.99
CA LEU A 148 5.97 9.36 3.38
C LEU A 148 6.74 8.67 2.26
N THR A 149 7.85 8.04 2.63
CA THR A 149 8.60 7.10 1.77
C THR A 149 8.73 5.77 2.50
N ALA A 150 9.01 4.71 1.76
CA ALA A 150 9.18 3.37 2.31
C ALA A 150 10.46 2.73 1.78
N ASP A 151 11.04 1.82 2.56
CA ASP A 151 12.14 0.97 2.08
C ASP A 151 11.65 0.08 0.93
N ILE A 152 10.45 -0.47 1.08
CA ILE A 152 9.87 -1.41 0.12
C ILE A 152 8.43 -1.03 -0.19
N GLY A 153 8.12 -0.91 -1.49
CA GLY A 153 6.75 -0.79 -2.01
C GLY A 153 6.23 -2.16 -2.44
N LEU A 154 5.13 -2.64 -1.86
CA LEU A 154 4.45 -3.88 -2.28
C LEU A 154 3.14 -3.50 -2.96
N VAL A 155 3.00 -3.83 -4.25
CA VAL A 155 1.85 -3.38 -5.05
C VAL A 155 1.24 -4.51 -5.87
N LYS A 156 -0.06 -4.40 -6.16
CA LYS A 156 -0.81 -5.29 -7.04
C LYS A 156 -1.22 -4.53 -8.29
N ALA A 157 -0.94 -5.10 -9.46
CA ALA A 157 -1.48 -4.65 -10.74
C ALA A 157 -2.21 -5.78 -11.46
N TRP A 158 -2.92 -5.45 -12.55
CA TRP A 158 -3.55 -6.45 -13.40
C TRP A 158 -2.53 -7.03 -14.37
N LYS A 159 -1.86 -6.18 -15.15
CA LYS A 159 -0.81 -6.59 -16.09
C LYS A 159 0.49 -5.84 -15.83
N ALA A 160 1.61 -6.49 -16.15
CA ALA A 160 2.88 -5.82 -16.35
C ALA A 160 3.55 -6.28 -17.64
N ASP A 161 4.31 -5.40 -18.29
CA ASP A 161 5.33 -5.85 -19.25
C ASP A 161 6.65 -6.18 -18.53
N LYS A 162 7.58 -6.84 -19.23
CA LYS A 162 8.90 -7.19 -18.68
C LYS A 162 9.78 -6.00 -18.27
N SER A 163 9.44 -4.77 -18.66
CA SER A 163 10.15 -3.55 -18.24
C SER A 163 9.59 -2.96 -16.95
N GLY A 164 8.44 -3.46 -16.49
CA GLY A 164 7.76 -3.05 -15.26
C GLY A 164 6.65 -2.05 -15.45
N ASN A 165 6.24 -1.73 -16.68
CA ASN A 165 5.07 -0.88 -16.90
C ASN A 165 3.82 -1.60 -16.39
N LEU A 166 3.00 -0.91 -15.59
CA LEU A 166 1.83 -1.52 -14.94
C LEU A 166 0.52 -0.97 -15.48
N ILE A 167 -0.45 -1.89 -15.66
CA ILE A 167 -1.85 -1.58 -15.86
C ILE A 167 -2.67 -2.13 -14.69
N TYR A 168 -3.51 -1.30 -14.08
CA TYR A 168 -4.47 -1.70 -13.04
C TYR A 168 -5.87 -1.84 -13.62
N ARG A 169 -6.72 -2.63 -12.96
CA ARG A 169 -8.09 -2.90 -13.40
C ARG A 169 -9.12 -2.39 -12.40
N ARG A 170 -9.99 -1.47 -12.85
CA ARG A 170 -11.08 -0.90 -12.04
C ARG A 170 -10.56 -0.25 -10.75
N THR A 171 -11.30 -0.39 -9.65
CA THR A 171 -10.99 0.17 -8.33
C THR A 171 -9.81 -0.50 -7.62
N ALA A 172 -9.28 -1.60 -8.16
CA ALA A 172 -8.06 -2.24 -7.65
C ALA A 172 -6.80 -1.37 -7.84
N ARG A 173 -6.88 -0.24 -8.58
CA ARG A 173 -5.78 0.73 -8.69
C ARG A 173 -5.46 1.39 -7.36
N ASN A 174 -6.47 1.99 -6.71
CA ASN A 174 -6.39 2.69 -5.42
C ASN A 174 -4.99 3.26 -5.06
N PHE A 175 -4.37 2.79 -3.99
CA PHE A 175 -3.08 3.25 -3.46
C PHE A 175 -1.86 2.67 -4.20
N ASN A 176 -2.02 1.65 -5.03
CA ASN A 176 -0.90 0.92 -5.65
C ASN A 176 0.10 1.84 -6.39
N PRO A 177 -0.32 2.78 -7.27
CA PRO A 177 0.64 3.68 -7.93
C PRO A 177 1.44 4.53 -6.93
N MET A 178 0.80 5.03 -5.88
CA MET A 178 1.47 5.90 -4.89
C MET A 178 2.45 5.11 -4.03
N CYS A 179 2.09 3.89 -3.61
CA CYS A 179 3.01 2.98 -2.93
C CYS A 179 4.20 2.58 -3.81
N ALA A 180 3.99 2.38 -5.12
CA ALA A 180 5.06 2.07 -6.06
C ALA A 180 6.08 3.22 -6.18
N MET A 181 5.60 4.47 -6.25
CA MET A 181 6.46 5.64 -6.36
C MET A 181 7.19 5.97 -5.04
N ALA A 182 6.56 5.71 -3.89
CA ALA A 182 7.12 6.01 -2.57
C ALA A 182 8.13 4.96 -2.06
N GLY A 183 8.16 3.77 -2.67
CA GLY A 183 9.07 2.69 -2.31
C GLY A 183 10.46 2.85 -2.93
N ARG A 184 11.52 2.72 -2.13
CA ARG A 184 12.91 2.68 -2.62
C ARG A 184 13.16 1.44 -3.49
N ILE A 185 12.59 0.30 -3.11
CA ILE A 185 12.50 -0.90 -3.95
C ILE A 185 11.03 -1.31 -4.04
N THR A 186 10.47 -1.30 -5.24
CA THR A 186 9.09 -1.69 -5.49
C THR A 186 9.02 -3.07 -6.13
N VAL A 187 8.20 -3.93 -5.52
CA VAL A 187 7.85 -5.26 -5.99
C VAL A 187 6.37 -5.28 -6.39
N ALA A 188 6.11 -5.54 -7.66
CA ALA A 188 4.78 -5.60 -8.23
C ALA A 188 4.33 -7.06 -8.43
N GLU A 189 3.22 -7.43 -7.78
CA GLU A 189 2.48 -8.65 -8.07
C GLU A 189 1.47 -8.39 -9.19
N VAL A 190 1.47 -9.22 -10.23
CA VAL A 190 0.58 -9.07 -11.40
C VAL A 190 -0.11 -10.36 -11.78
N GLU A 191 -1.27 -10.26 -12.42
CA GLU A 191 -2.00 -11.44 -12.94
C GLU A 191 -1.48 -11.91 -14.30
N GLU A 192 -0.91 -11.00 -15.06
CA GLU A 192 -0.43 -11.27 -16.41
C GLU A 192 0.90 -10.55 -16.63
N ILE A 193 1.89 -11.27 -17.12
CA ILE A 193 3.13 -10.70 -17.63
C ILE A 193 3.10 -10.81 -19.15
N VAL A 194 3.24 -9.67 -19.82
CA VAL A 194 3.25 -9.56 -21.28
C VAL A 194 4.63 -9.20 -21.81
N GLU A 195 4.85 -9.39 -23.10
CA GLU A 195 6.09 -8.98 -23.75
C GLU A 195 6.20 -7.46 -23.90
N LEU A 196 7.42 -6.99 -24.14
CA LEU A 196 7.67 -5.56 -24.37
C LEU A 196 6.94 -5.11 -25.65
N GLY A 197 6.23 -3.99 -25.55
CA GLY A 197 5.45 -3.41 -26.66
C GLY A 197 4.02 -3.94 -26.79
N GLU A 198 3.62 -4.96 -26.01
CA GLU A 198 2.22 -5.42 -25.99
C GLU A 198 1.29 -4.49 -25.19
N LEU A 199 1.84 -3.71 -24.27
CA LEU A 199 1.10 -2.64 -23.61
C LEU A 199 1.19 -1.37 -24.46
N ASP A 200 0.03 -0.83 -24.84
CA ASP A 200 -0.07 0.50 -25.45
C ASP A 200 0.55 1.54 -24.50
N PRO A 201 1.55 2.34 -24.95
CA PRO A 201 2.17 3.37 -24.13
C PRO A 201 1.19 4.34 -23.46
N ASP A 202 0.09 4.71 -24.13
CA ASP A 202 -0.90 5.65 -23.59
C ASP A 202 -1.88 4.98 -22.59
N ALA A 203 -1.87 3.64 -22.50
CA ALA A 203 -2.64 2.88 -21.53
C ALA A 203 -1.86 2.54 -20.24
N ILE A 204 -0.57 2.87 -20.18
CA ILE A 204 0.29 2.61 -19.01
C ILE A 204 -0.11 3.54 -17.85
N HIS A 205 -0.38 2.96 -16.68
CA HIS A 205 -0.78 3.72 -15.50
C HIS A 205 0.38 4.04 -14.56
N THR A 206 1.29 3.10 -14.36
CA THR A 206 2.54 3.33 -13.62
C THR A 206 3.70 2.94 -14.53
N PRO A 207 4.54 3.90 -14.94
CA PRO A 207 5.72 3.61 -15.75
C PRO A 207 6.71 2.70 -15.00
N GLY A 208 7.39 1.83 -15.75
CA GLY A 208 8.25 0.79 -15.20
C GLY A 208 9.49 1.30 -14.46
N ILE A 209 9.79 2.60 -14.55
CA ILE A 209 10.85 3.23 -13.74
C ILE A 209 10.60 3.08 -12.23
N PHE A 210 9.33 3.02 -11.82
CA PHE A 210 8.94 2.87 -10.41
C PHE A 210 8.88 1.41 -9.95
N VAL A 211 9.24 0.44 -10.79
CA VAL A 211 9.13 -0.99 -10.47
C VAL A 211 10.47 -1.67 -10.65
N GLN A 212 10.98 -2.31 -9.60
CA GLN A 212 12.27 -2.99 -9.61
C GLN A 212 12.11 -4.51 -9.77
N ARG A 213 11.02 -5.08 -9.26
CA ARG A 213 10.75 -6.53 -9.30
C ARG A 213 9.30 -6.80 -9.66
N ILE A 214 9.06 -7.85 -10.44
CA ILE A 214 7.74 -8.28 -10.91
C ILE A 214 7.57 -9.76 -10.55
N VAL A 215 6.40 -10.11 -10.00
CA VAL A 215 6.03 -11.49 -9.66
C VAL A 215 4.68 -11.80 -10.28
N LEU A 216 4.57 -12.95 -10.93
CA LEU A 216 3.31 -13.45 -11.46
C LEU A 216 2.51 -14.17 -10.35
N ASN A 217 1.29 -13.72 -10.12
CA ASN A 217 0.23 -14.44 -9.43
C ASN A 217 -0.96 -14.54 -10.37
N ALA A 218 -1.01 -15.60 -11.19
CA ALA A 218 -2.01 -15.76 -12.25
C ALA A 218 -3.44 -16.03 -11.72
N HIS A 219 -3.55 -16.52 -10.49
CA HIS A 219 -4.82 -16.94 -9.88
C HIS A 219 -4.97 -16.38 -8.45
N PRO A 220 -5.00 -15.05 -8.30
CA PRO A 220 -5.19 -14.45 -6.98
C PRO A 220 -6.60 -14.73 -6.45
N GLU A 221 -6.72 -14.90 -5.14
CA GLU A 221 -7.96 -15.25 -4.46
C GLU A 221 -9.02 -14.16 -4.58
N LYS A 222 -8.62 -12.87 -4.48
CA LYS A 222 -9.51 -11.69 -4.64
C LYS A 222 -10.82 -11.77 -3.85
N ARG A 223 -10.70 -11.98 -2.53
CA ARG A 223 -11.85 -12.04 -1.62
C ARG A 223 -12.72 -10.78 -1.71
N ILE A 224 -14.04 -10.99 -1.63
CA ILE A 224 -15.04 -9.93 -1.50
C ILE A 224 -15.50 -9.91 -0.05
N GLU A 225 -15.24 -8.82 0.65
CA GLU A 225 -15.59 -8.62 2.07
C GLU A 225 -17.12 -8.66 2.26
N GLN A 226 -17.85 -7.84 1.49
CA GLN A 226 -19.31 -7.80 1.51
C GLN A 226 -19.85 -7.95 0.09
N ARG A 227 -20.44 -9.11 -0.22
CA ARG A 227 -21.01 -9.38 -1.54
C ARG A 227 -22.44 -8.83 -1.61
N VAL A 228 -22.56 -7.58 -2.05
CA VAL A 228 -23.86 -6.94 -2.32
C VAL A 228 -24.23 -7.11 -3.79
N VAL A 229 -25.40 -7.68 -4.05
CA VAL A 229 -25.97 -7.82 -5.40
C VAL A 229 -27.35 -7.18 -5.42
N ARG A 230 -27.77 -6.65 -6.57
CA ARG A 230 -29.16 -6.16 -6.74
C ARG A 230 -30.12 -7.29 -6.41
N ALA A 231 -31.24 -6.98 -5.73
CA ALA A 231 -32.35 -7.93 -5.65
C ALA A 231 -32.77 -8.33 -7.07
N LYS A 232 -33.09 -9.61 -7.28
CA LYS A 232 -33.61 -10.07 -8.58
C LYS A 232 -34.98 -9.40 -8.82
N GLY A 233 -35.02 -8.42 -9.71
CA GLY A 233 -36.25 -7.81 -10.22
C GLY A 233 -36.68 -6.56 -9.48
N ASP A 234 -36.32 -5.40 -10.04
CA ASP A 234 -37.19 -4.23 -10.22
C ASP A 234 -37.04 -3.78 -11.68
#